data_AF-A0A1G5KJE1-F1
#
_entry.id   AF-A0A1G5KJE1-F1
#
_cell.length_a   1.000
_cell.length_b   1.000
_cell.length_c   1.000
_cell.angle_alpha   90.00
_cell.angle_beta   90.00
_cell.angle_gamma   90.00
#
_symmetry.space_group_name_H-M   'P 1'
#
loop_
_entity.id
_entity.type
_entity.pdbx_description
1 polymer ?
#
loop_
_entity_poly.entity_id
_entity_poly.type
_entity_poly.pdbx_seq_one_letter_code
_entity_poly.pdbx_strand_id
1 'polypeptide(L)'
;MPLTKKIAELMSKKYNTNITILGDYEGSNHTSILDNDNGTILVVSDRNQFYFKDRHRNLWLSVLDPFQIDGKQHYPELGDSYTLNHGVQYSFTTQEAIVEMASLYFAKHAD
;
A
#
# COMPACT_ATOMS: atom_id res chain seq x y z
N MET A 1 12.76 -13.47 -3.62
CA MET A 1 11.46 -14.17 -3.73
C MET A 1 10.60 -13.41 -4.73
N PRO A 2 9.83 -14.07 -5.62
CA PRO A 2 8.87 -13.38 -6.50
C PRO A 2 7.89 -12.51 -5.71
N LEU A 3 7.54 -11.34 -6.25
CA LEU A 3 6.65 -10.37 -5.60
C LEU A 3 5.29 -11.01 -5.22
N THR A 4 4.73 -11.80 -6.13
CA THR A 4 3.47 -12.54 -5.92
C THR A 4 3.54 -13.49 -4.73
N LYS A 5 4.66 -14.20 -4.54
CA LYS A 5 4.85 -15.07 -3.36
C LYS A 5 4.95 -14.26 -2.07
N LYS A 6 5.61 -13.10 -2.11
CA LYS A 6 5.69 -12.19 -0.95
C LYS A 6 4.32 -11.69 -0.51
N ILE A 7 3.47 -11.34 -1.47
CA ILE A 7 2.09 -10.92 -1.22
C ILE A 7 1.28 -12.09 -0.66
N ALA A 8 1.34 -13.26 -1.29
CA ALA A 8 0.62 -14.44 -0.80
C ALA A 8 1.02 -14.79 0.65
N GLU A 9 2.31 -14.78 0.97
CA GLU A 9 2.79 -14.99 2.34
C GLU A 9 2.31 -13.92 3.33
N LEU A 10 2.24 -12.66 2.90
CA LEU A 10 1.70 -11.56 3.71
C LEU A 10 0.20 -11.77 3.98
N MET A 11 -0.56 -12.19 2.97
CA MET A 11 -2.02 -12.34 3.07
C MET A 11 -2.44 -13.66 3.74
N SER A 12 -1.56 -14.66 3.84
CA SER A 12 -1.89 -15.96 4.46
C SER A 12 -1.53 -16.05 5.95
N LYS A 13 -0.82 -15.06 6.50
CA LYS A 13 -0.36 -15.08 7.88
C LYS A 13 -1.49 -14.84 8.87
N LYS A 14 -1.30 -15.38 10.08
CA LYS A 14 -2.12 -15.01 11.24
C LYS A 14 -1.53 -13.75 11.88
N TYR A 15 -2.42 -12.87 12.29
CA TYR A 15 -2.09 -11.59 12.87
C TYR A 15 -2.98 -11.35 14.07
N ASN A 16 -2.54 -10.41 14.92
CA ASN A 16 -3.31 -9.91 16.04
C ASN A 16 -4.73 -9.53 15.62
N THR A 17 -5.68 -9.63 16.55
CA THR A 17 -7.12 -9.41 16.29
C THR A 17 -7.49 -8.04 15.72
N ASN A 18 -6.64 -7.02 15.86
CA ASN A 18 -6.82 -5.69 15.27
C ASN A 18 -6.44 -5.62 13.77
N ILE A 19 -5.85 -6.67 13.20
CA ILE A 19 -5.49 -6.75 11.78
C ILE A 19 -6.60 -7.47 11.01
N THR A 20 -7.06 -6.87 9.92
CA THR A 20 -8.08 -7.43 9.04
C THR A 20 -7.53 -7.59 7.64
N ILE A 21 -7.72 -8.79 7.06
CA ILE A 21 -7.44 -9.06 5.65
C ILE A 21 -8.80 -9.10 4.93
N LEU A 22 -8.94 -8.30 3.88
CA LEU A 22 -10.13 -8.24 3.05
C LEU A 22 -9.77 -8.71 1.64
N GLY A 23 -10.46 -9.76 1.18
CA GLY A 23 -10.19 -10.40 -0.11
C GLY A 23 -9.21 -11.56 -0.01
N ASP A 24 -9.03 -12.21 -1.14
CA ASP A 24 -8.04 -13.27 -1.37
C ASP A 24 -7.22 -12.90 -2.60
N TYR A 25 -5.89 -12.94 -2.49
CA TYR A 25 -4.99 -12.56 -3.56
C TYR A 25 -5.18 -13.43 -4.82
N GLU A 26 -5.61 -14.69 -4.68
CA GLU A 26 -5.81 -15.59 -5.83
C GLU A 26 -7.18 -15.40 -6.50
N GLY A 27 -8.19 -14.91 -5.76
CA GLY A 27 -9.59 -14.86 -6.23
C GLY A 27 -10.21 -13.46 -6.33
N SER A 28 -9.56 -12.42 -5.81
CA SER A 28 -10.13 -11.07 -5.71
C SER A 28 -9.38 -10.07 -6.60
N ASN A 29 -10.13 -9.22 -7.30
CA ASN A 29 -9.55 -8.11 -8.08
C ASN A 29 -8.74 -7.14 -7.21
N HIS A 30 -9.10 -7.06 -5.92
CA HIS A 30 -8.40 -6.28 -4.92
C HIS A 30 -8.29 -7.11 -3.64
N THR A 31 -7.11 -7.08 -3.02
CA THR A 31 -6.89 -7.62 -1.68
C THR A 31 -6.25 -6.54 -0.83
N SER A 32 -6.61 -6.49 0.45
CA SER A 32 -6.05 -5.53 1.39
C SER A 32 -5.80 -6.13 2.76
N ILE A 33 -4.80 -5.58 3.45
CA ILE A 33 -4.53 -5.85 4.86
C ILE A 33 -4.50 -4.52 5.60
N LEU A 34 -5.31 -4.42 6.65
CA LEU A 34 -5.57 -3.20 7.41
C LEU A 34 -5.27 -3.45 8.89
N ASP A 35 -4.46 -2.59 9.48
CA ASP A 35 -4.39 -2.41 10.93
C ASP A 35 -5.46 -1.41 11.36
N ASN A 36 -6.50 -1.89 12.05
CA ASN A 36 -7.64 -1.06 12.45
C ASN A 36 -7.27 0.01 13.49
N ASP A 37 -6.25 -0.24 14.32
CA ASP A 37 -5.87 0.68 15.41
C ASP A 37 -5.03 1.83 14.86
N ASN A 38 -4.12 1.54 13.94
CA ASN A 38 -3.19 2.52 13.38
C ASN A 38 -3.65 3.11 12.04
N GLY A 39 -4.65 2.51 11.40
CA GLY A 39 -5.12 2.91 10.07
C GLY A 39 -4.10 2.61 8.95
N THR A 40 -3.05 1.84 9.23
CA THR A 40 -2.04 1.41 8.26
C THR A 40 -2.65 0.36 7.34
N ILE A 41 -2.53 0.55 6.03
CA ILE A 41 -3.17 -0.32 5.04
C ILE A 41 -2.27 -0.55 3.83
N LEU A 42 -2.22 -1.81 3.37
CA LEU A 42 -1.75 -2.17 2.05
C LEU A 42 -2.96 -2.57 1.21
N VAL A 43 -3.01 -2.09 -0.04
CA VAL A 43 -3.93 -2.59 -1.06
C VAL A 43 -3.17 -2.99 -2.29
N VAL A 44 -3.52 -4.15 -2.83
CA VAL A 44 -2.96 -4.72 -4.04
C VAL A 44 -4.10 -5.09 -4.98
N SER A 45 -3.91 -4.88 -6.27
CA SER A 45 -4.84 -5.26 -7.32
C SER A 45 -4.18 -6.22 -8.31
N ASP A 46 -4.99 -7.09 -8.90
CA ASP A 46 -4.64 -7.93 -10.06
C ASP A 46 -4.20 -7.13 -11.30
N ARG A 47 -4.53 -5.84 -11.36
CA ARG A 47 -4.08 -4.89 -12.39
C ARG A 47 -2.77 -4.18 -12.07
N ASN A 48 -1.97 -4.74 -11.15
CA ASN A 48 -0.68 -4.17 -10.79
C ASN A 48 -0.75 -2.76 -10.16
N GLN A 49 -1.89 -2.43 -9.54
CA GLN A 49 -2.09 -1.19 -8.80
C GLN A 49 -1.86 -1.46 -7.31
N PHE A 50 -0.84 -0.82 -6.75
CA PHE A 50 -0.41 -0.99 -5.37
C PHE A 50 -0.43 0.36 -4.66
N TYR A 51 -0.92 0.36 -3.43
CA TYR A 51 -0.69 1.47 -2.53
C TYR A 51 -0.49 1.01 -1.09
N PHE A 52 0.32 1.77 -0.36
CA PHE A 52 0.51 1.60 1.07
C PHE A 52 0.31 2.93 1.77
N LYS A 53 -0.44 2.92 2.86
CA LYS A 53 -0.67 4.10 3.70
C LYS A 53 -0.23 3.79 5.11
N ASP A 54 0.61 4.65 5.69
CA ASP A 54 1.05 4.49 7.07
C ASP A 54 0.11 5.16 8.09
N ARG A 55 0.42 5.00 9.37
CA ARG A 55 -0.26 5.66 10.50
C ARG A 55 -0.21 7.18 10.49
N HIS A 56 0.72 7.78 9.74
CA HIS A 56 0.89 9.22 9.60
C HIS A 56 0.17 9.75 8.36
N ARG A 57 -0.59 8.89 7.66
CA ARG A 57 -1.33 9.17 6.43
C ARG A 57 -0.44 9.41 5.22
N ASN A 58 0.86 9.14 5.29
CA ASN A 58 1.72 9.14 4.11
C ASN A 58 1.28 8.02 3.18
N LEU A 59 1.29 8.28 1.88
CA LEU A 59 0.80 7.39 0.85
C LEU A 59 1.91 7.09 -0.16
N TRP A 60 2.17 5.81 -0.37
CA TRP A 60 3.04 5.32 -1.44
C TRP A 60 2.21 4.66 -2.52
N LEU A 61 2.45 5.04 -3.78
CA LEU A 61 1.66 4.64 -4.95
C LEU A 61 2.58 4.04 -6.01
N SER A 62 2.16 2.92 -6.61
CA SER A 62 2.83 2.38 -7.81
C SER A 62 2.25 2.92 -9.11
N VAL A 63 1.10 3.58 -9.04
CA VAL A 63 0.37 4.09 -10.19
C VAL A 63 0.86 5.49 -10.49
N LEU A 64 1.31 5.70 -11.73
CA LEU A 64 1.83 6.99 -12.22
C LEU A 64 0.77 7.77 -13.02
N ASP A 65 -0.50 7.52 -12.74
CA ASP A 65 -1.59 8.20 -13.45
C ASP A 65 -1.56 9.70 -13.14
N PRO A 66 -1.84 10.56 -14.13
CA PRO A 66 -1.93 11.99 -13.90
C PRO A 66 -3.00 12.32 -12.87
N PHE A 67 -2.69 13.28 -12.00
CA PHE A 67 -3.59 13.67 -10.92
C PHE A 67 -3.58 15.18 -10.72
N GLN A 68 -4.59 15.68 -10.00
CA GLN A 68 -4.77 17.10 -9.75
C GLN A 68 -4.41 17.42 -8.30
N ILE A 69 -3.51 18.37 -8.09
CA ILE A 69 -3.27 18.99 -6.78
C ILE A 69 -3.45 20.49 -6.97
N ASP A 70 -4.28 21.12 -6.13
CA ASP A 70 -4.46 22.57 -6.09
C ASP A 70 -4.80 23.21 -7.44
N GLY A 71 -5.61 22.51 -8.24
CA GLY A 71 -6.02 22.94 -9.57
C GLY A 71 -4.93 22.86 -10.64
N LYS A 72 -3.79 22.22 -10.33
CA LYS A 72 -2.72 21.91 -11.28
C LYS A 72 -2.65 20.42 -11.57
N GLN A 73 -2.51 20.09 -12.84
CA GLN A 73 -2.28 18.72 -13.27
C GLN A 73 -0.80 18.36 -13.07
N HIS A 74 -0.56 17.21 -12.46
CA HIS A 74 0.75 16.62 -12.24
C HIS A 74 0.86 15.29 -12.99
N TYR A 75 2.06 15.01 -13.47
CA TYR A 75 2.42 13.78 -14.17
C TYR A 75 3.57 13.15 -13.36
N PRO A 76 3.25 12.24 -12.43
CA PRO A 76 4.25 11.72 -11.52
C PRO A 76 5.22 10.76 -12.23
N GLU A 77 6.47 10.82 -11.83
CA GLU A 77 7.50 9.84 -12.18
C GLU A 77 7.89 8.99 -10.96
N LEU A 78 8.56 7.85 -11.20
CA LEU A 78 9.12 7.06 -10.11
C LEU A 78 10.15 7.87 -9.33
N GLY A 79 9.98 7.95 -8.01
CA GLY A 79 10.81 8.76 -7.12
C GLY A 79 10.23 10.13 -6.81
N ASP A 80 9.19 10.57 -7.52
CA ASP A 80 8.52 11.81 -7.20
C ASP A 80 7.82 11.74 -5.84
N SER A 81 7.73 12.91 -5.20
CA SER A 81 6.83 13.09 -4.07
C SER A 81 6.14 14.45 -4.10
N TYR A 82 4.89 14.45 -3.65
CA TYR A 82 4.04 15.63 -3.62
C TYR A 82 3.38 15.73 -2.25
N THR A 83 3.55 16.88 -1.60
CA THR A 83 2.91 17.15 -0.31
C THR A 83 1.60 17.88 -0.57
N LEU A 84 0.49 17.29 -0.14
CA LEU A 84 -0.83 17.91 -0.20
C LEU A 84 -0.96 19.01 0.85
N ASN A 85 -1.87 19.96 0.62
CA ASN A 85 -2.10 21.11 1.51
C ASN A 85 -2.44 20.77 2.97
N HIS A 86 -2.85 19.54 3.25
CA HIS A 86 -3.14 19.06 4.60
C HIS A 86 -2.01 18.21 5.20
N GLY A 87 -0.80 18.32 4.65
CA GLY A 87 0.43 17.71 5.18
C GLY A 87 0.64 16.24 4.81
N VAL A 88 -0.26 15.65 4.01
CA VAL A 88 -0.12 14.27 3.52
C VAL A 88 0.86 14.22 2.35
N GLN A 89 1.85 13.35 2.41
CA GLN A 89 2.79 13.13 1.31
C GLN A 89 2.35 11.97 0.43
N TYR A 90 2.30 12.20 -0.88
CA TYR A 90 2.17 11.17 -1.91
C TYR A 90 3.56 10.89 -2.46
N SER A 91 4.00 9.64 -2.42
CA SER A 91 5.30 9.20 -2.93
C SER A 91 5.10 8.13 -3.98
N PHE A 92 5.71 8.31 -5.15
CA PHE A 92 5.55 7.40 -6.27
C PHE A 92 6.74 6.44 -6.32
N THR A 93 6.49 5.15 -6.16
CA THR A 93 7.55 4.15 -5.97
C THR A 93 7.17 2.81 -6.58
N THR A 94 8.08 1.83 -6.55
CA THR A 94 7.84 0.53 -7.15
C THR A 94 6.92 -0.34 -6.29
N GLN A 95 6.29 -1.34 -6.91
CA GLN A 95 5.43 -2.29 -6.20
C GLN A 95 6.23 -3.09 -5.17
N GLU A 96 7.48 -3.44 -5.50
CA GLU A 96 8.39 -4.15 -4.60
C GLU A 96 8.66 -3.33 -3.34
N ALA A 97 8.91 -2.02 -3.48
CA ALA A 97 9.10 -1.13 -2.35
C ALA A 97 7.84 -1.06 -1.48
N ILE A 98 6.66 -0.96 -2.09
CA ILE A 98 5.37 -0.95 -1.38
C ILE A 98 5.16 -2.23 -0.58
N VAL A 99 5.37 -3.39 -1.19
CA VAL A 99 5.20 -4.68 -0.52
C VAL A 99 6.28 -4.88 0.56
N GLU A 100 7.50 -4.39 0.36
CA GLU A 100 8.55 -4.38 1.39
C GLU A 100 8.14 -3.56 2.62
N MET A 101 7.67 -2.33 2.42
CA MET A 101 7.21 -1.48 3.52
C MET A 101 6.07 -2.13 4.30
N ALA A 102 5.06 -2.66 3.60
CA ALA A 102 3.96 -3.38 4.23
C ALA A 102 4.43 -4.63 4.99
N SER A 103 5.34 -5.42 4.39
CA SER A 103 5.87 -6.63 5.02
C SER A 103 6.62 -6.32 6.31
N LEU A 104 7.47 -5.28 6.30
CA LEU A 104 8.21 -4.83 7.47
C LEU A 104 7.29 -4.32 8.58
N TYR A 105 6.19 -3.67 8.21
CA TYR A 105 5.19 -3.22 9.16
C TYR A 105 4.45 -4.40 9.79
N PHE A 106 3.72 -5.17 8.99
CA PHE A 106 2.82 -6.22 9.48
C PHE A 106 3.56 -7.40 10.12
N ALA A 107 4.83 -7.66 9.77
CA ALA A 107 5.64 -8.67 10.45
C ALA A 107 5.73 -8.45 11.97
N LYS A 108 5.62 -7.20 12.45
CA LYS A 108 5.62 -6.87 13.88
C LYS A 108 4.30 -7.18 14.59
N HIS A 109 3.27 -7.50 13.83
CA HIS A 109 1.91 -7.77 14.29
C HIS A 109 1.48 -9.23 14.03
N ALA A 110 2.40 -10.07 13.55
CA ALA A 110 2.13 -11.49 13.35
C ALA A 110 2.01 -12.23 14.69
N ASP A 111 1.08 -13.19 14.75
CA ASP A 111 0.85 -14.07 15.90
C ASP A 111 1.76 -15.31 15.90
#